data_AF-A0A933QUH8-F1
#
_entry.id   AF-A0A933QUH8-F1
#
_cell.length_a   1.000
_cell.length_b   1.000
_cell.length_c   1.000
_cell.angle_alpha   90.00
_cell.angle_beta   90.00
_cell.angle_gamma   90.00
#
_symmetry.space_group_name_H-M   'P 1'
#
loop_
_entity.id
_entity.type
_entity.pdbx_description
1 polymer ?
#
loop_
_entity_poly.entity_id
_entity_poly.type
_entity_poly.pdbx_seq_one_letter_code
_entity_poly.pdbx_strand_id
1 'polypeptide(L)' 'MERQISGASSVVCSSCGAVLSSEHLYCDQCGKRVEGAVECPACQSAIPRDSQFCDQCGVALT' A
#
# COMPACT_ATOMS: atom_id res chain seq x y z
N MET A 1 -0.47 9.37 -26.64
CA MET A 1 -0.63 8.20 -25.75
C MET A 1 -1.36 8.65 -24.51
N GLU A 2 -2.68 8.51 -24.60
CA GLU A 2 -3.67 8.37 -23.52
C GLU A 2 -3.11 7.56 -22.31
N ARG A 3 -3.44 7.74 -21.03
CA ARG A 3 -4.67 8.21 -20.35
C ARG A 3 -4.31 8.78 -18.97
N GLN A 4 -5.03 9.84 -18.63
CA GLN A 4 -5.33 10.32 -17.29
C GLN A 4 -5.84 9.19 -16.38
N ILE A 5 -5.33 9.07 -15.15
CA ILE A 5 -6.10 8.48 -14.04
C ILE A 5 -6.11 9.47 -12.89
N SER A 6 -7.19 10.25 -12.88
CA SER A 6 -7.69 10.98 -11.73
C SER A 6 -8.10 9.97 -10.66
N GLY A 7 -7.42 9.98 -9.52
CA GLY A 7 -7.71 9.08 -8.40
C GLY A 7 -6.96 9.48 -7.13
N ALA A 8 -6.87 10.78 -6.83
CA ALA A 8 -6.36 11.24 -5.54
C ALA A 8 -7.42 10.96 -4.44
N SER A 9 -7.75 9.69 -4.23
CA SER A 9 -8.44 9.27 -3.01
C SER A 9 -7.40 9.39 -1.90
N SER A 10 -7.37 10.53 -1.23
CA SER A 10 -6.48 10.75 -0.09
C SER A 10 -7.04 9.99 1.12
N VAL A 11 -6.21 9.17 1.73
CA VAL A 11 -6.53 8.41 2.95
C VAL A 11 -5.80 9.05 4.12
N VAL A 12 -6.50 9.25 5.23
CA VAL A 12 -5.90 9.79 6.44
C VAL A 12 -5.40 8.64 7.28
N CYS A 13 -4.12 8.67 7.64
CA CYS A 13 -3.54 7.71 8.56
C CYS A 13 -4.25 7.80 9.91
N SER A 14 -4.95 6.73 10.31
CA SER A 14 -5.69 6.69 11.59
C SER A 14 -4.77 6.69 12.82
N SER A 15 -3.45 6.60 12.65
CA SER A 15 -2.51 6.57 13.76
C SER A 15 -1.85 7.91 14.07
N CYS A 16 -1.58 8.72 13.05
CA CYS A 16 -0.90 10.01 13.21
C CYS A 16 -1.69 11.20 12.61
N GLY A 17 -2.72 10.94 11.81
CA GLY A 17 -3.51 11.95 11.12
C GLY A 17 -2.91 12.47 9.81
N ALA A 18 -1.79 11.91 9.34
CA ALA A 18 -1.18 12.32 8.08
C ALA A 18 -2.11 12.00 6.89
N VAL A 19 -2.21 12.93 5.94
CA VAL A 19 -2.95 12.75 4.69
C VAL A 19 -2.02 12.09 3.68
N LEU A 20 -2.34 10.86 3.28
CA LEU A 20 -1.58 10.05 2.34
C LEU A 20 -2.39 9.83 1.08
N SER A 21 -1.75 9.50 -0.04
CA SER A 21 -2.50 9.00 -1.19
C SER A 21 -2.91 7.55 -0.93
N SER A 22 -4.09 7.13 -1.39
CA SER A 22 -4.57 5.74 -1.31
C SER A 22 -3.63 4.72 -1.95
N GLU A 23 -2.68 5.17 -2.77
CA GLU A 23 -1.62 4.35 -3.36
C GLU A 23 -0.46 4.06 -2.38
N HIS A 24 -0.38 4.77 -1.25
CA HIS A 24 0.67 4.56 -0.25
C HIS A 24 0.36 3.32 0.59
N LEU A 25 1.32 2.40 0.68
CA LEU A 25 1.21 1.18 1.48
C LEU A 25 1.48 1.45 2.99
N TYR A 26 2.35 2.41 3.27
CA TYR A 26 2.73 2.86 4.61
C TYR A 26 2.68 4.38 4.71
N CYS A 27 2.41 4.86 5.91
CA CYS A 27 2.55 6.26 6.26
C CYS A 27 4.03 6.63 6.35
N ASP A 28 4.48 7.54 5.50
CA ASP A 28 5.84 8.09 5.57
C ASP A 28 6.10 8.94 6.82
N GLN A 29 5.02 9.40 7.50
CA GLN A 29 5.13 10.20 8.72
C GLN A 29 5.33 9.36 9.99
N CYS A 30 4.69 8.19 10.08
CA CYS A 30 4.72 7.38 11.32
C CYS A 30 5.07 5.91 11.10
N GLY A 31 5.27 5.48 9.85
CA GLY A 31 5.58 4.09 9.49
C GLY A 31 4.41 3.11 9.57
N LYS A 32 3.20 3.57 9.91
CA LYS A 32 2.05 2.67 10.07
C LYS A 32 1.39 2.35 8.75
N ARG A 33 0.87 1.15 8.65
CA ARG A 33 0.23 0.61 7.46
C ARG A 33 -1.06 1.34 7.13
N VAL A 34 -1.29 1.55 5.84
CA VAL A 34 -2.47 2.23 5.30
C VAL A 34 -3.45 1.19 4.75
N GLU A 35 -4.75 1.47 4.81
CA GLU A 35 -5.81 0.60 4.31
C GLU A 35 -5.71 0.48 2.77
N GLY A 36 -5.31 -0.69 2.26
CA GLY A 36 -5.13 -0.94 0.82
C GLY A 36 -4.00 -1.92 0.45
N ALA A 37 -3.01 -2.07 1.32
CA ALA A 37 -1.96 -3.08 1.18
C ALA A 37 -2.40 -4.44 1.75
N VAL A 38 -1.72 -5.53 1.37
CA VAL A 38 -1.57 -6.81 2.09
C VAL A 38 -0.14 -6.89 2.64
N GLU A 39 0.05 -7.54 3.78
CA GLU A 39 1.41 -7.79 4.29
C GLU A 39 1.79 -9.21 3.90
N CYS A 40 2.98 -9.36 3.35
CA CYS A 40 3.50 -10.66 2.99
C CYS A 40 3.71 -11.51 4.26
N PRO A 41 3.08 -12.69 4.40
CA PRO A 41 3.24 -13.52 5.59
C PRO A 41 4.64 -14.12 5.72
N ALA A 42 5.44 -14.15 4.64
CA ALA A 42 6.80 -14.69 4.64
C ALA A 42 7.85 -13.65 5.05
N CYS A 43 7.78 -12.43 4.50
CA CYS A 43 8.82 -11.40 4.70
C CYS A 43 8.30 -10.11 5.38
N GLN A 44 7.02 -10.03 5.70
CA GLN A 44 6.35 -8.85 6.31
C GLN A 44 6.47 -7.56 5.49
N SER A 45 6.78 -7.67 4.19
CA SER A 45 6.76 -6.52 3.30
C SER A 45 5.32 -6.18 2.89
N ALA A 46 4.98 -4.90 2.76
CA ALA A 46 3.69 -4.51 2.22
C ALA A 46 3.69 -4.66 0.71
N ILE A 47 2.66 -5.33 0.24
CA ILE A 47 2.43 -5.64 -1.15
C ILE A 47 1.03 -5.11 -1.48
N PRO A 48 0.82 -4.43 -2.62
CA PRO A 48 -0.52 -3.97 -2.99
C PRO A 48 -1.50 -5.16 -3.11
N ARG A 49 -2.77 -4.96 -2.73
CA ARG A 49 -3.80 -6.02 -2.79
C ARG A 49 -4.02 -6.61 -4.19
N ASP A 50 -3.63 -5.88 -5.24
CA ASP A 50 -3.71 -6.33 -6.63
C ASP A 50 -2.56 -7.30 -7.03
N SER A 51 -1.52 -7.41 -6.21
CA SER A 51 -0.37 -8.27 -6.50
C SER A 51 -0.60 -9.70 -6.04
N GLN A 52 -0.39 -10.65 -6.96
CA GLN A 52 -0.52 -12.09 -6.70
C GLN A 52 0.74 -12.69 -6.03
N PHE A 53 1.88 -12.02 -6.13
CA PHE A 53 3.16 -12.46 -5.59
C PHE A 53 3.86 -11.31 -4.88
N CYS A 54 4.68 -11.63 -3.88
CA CYS A 54 5.54 -10.68 -3.21
C CYS A 54 6.77 -10.36 -4.06
N ASP A 55 6.96 -9.10 -4.44
CA ASP A 55 8.15 -8.64 -5.17
C ASP A 55 9.45 -8.67 -4.35
N GLN A 56 9.36 -8.68 -3.01
CA GLN A 56 10.55 -8.74 -2.15
C GLN A 56 11.09 -10.16 -1.93
N CYS A 57 10.22 -11.16 -1.85
CA CYS A 57 10.64 -12.54 -1.52
C CYS A 57 10.16 -13.62 -2.50
N GLY A 58 9.24 -13.29 -3.40
CA GLY A 58 8.69 -14.22 -4.40
C GLY A 58 7.59 -15.15 -3.88
N VAL A 59 7.15 -15.02 -2.62
CA VAL A 59 6.03 -15.86 -2.11
C VAL A 59 4.72 -15.50 -2.81
N ALA A 60 3.90 -16.50 -3.09
CA ALA A 60 2.54 -16.31 -3.59
C ALA A 60 1.62 -15.82 -2.45
N LEU A 61 0.84 -14.76 -2.71
CA LEU A 61 -0.12 -14.16 -1.77
C LEU A 61 -1.56 -14.61 -2.07
N THR A 62 -1.70 -15.66 -2.88
CA THR A 62 -2.97 -16.26 -3.33
C THR A 62 -3.88 -16.70 -2.20
#